data_AF-A0A257VSN1-F1
#
_entry.id   AF-A0A257VSN1-F1
#
_cell.length_a   1.000
_cell.length_b   1.000
_cell.length_c   1.000
_cell.angle_alpha   90.00
_cell.angle_beta   90.00
_cell.angle_gamma   90.00
#
_symmetry.space_group_name_H-M   'P 1'
#
loop_
_entity.id
_entity.type
_entity.pdbx_description
1 polymer ?
#
loop_
_entity_poly.entity_id
_entity_poly.type
_entity_poly.pdbx_seq_one_letter_code
_entity_poly.pdbx_strand_id
1 'polypeptide(L)'
;MKTVFSALVIGLLASGAHAQAADVPAQGSPIMSLLPLVAIFFVFFFLVIRPQMRQAKQRQAALDALKKGDMVVTGGGVIGKITKLHDDHAHVEIAAGVEVKL
;
A
#
# COMPACT_ATOMS: atom_id res chain seq x y z
N MET A 1 -3.75 2.80 -5.71
CA MET A 1 -4.51 3.85 -6.44
C MET A 1 -5.09 3.32 -7.75
N LYS A 2 -4.31 2.63 -8.60
CA LYS A 2 -4.79 2.05 -9.87
C LYS A 2 -5.88 0.98 -9.74
N THR A 3 -5.79 0.09 -8.76
CA THR A 3 -6.72 -1.06 -8.62
C THR A 3 -8.13 -0.67 -8.20
N VAL A 4 -8.27 0.32 -7.32
CA VAL A 4 -9.58 0.78 -6.82
C VAL A 4 -10.29 1.66 -7.87
N PHE A 5 -9.53 2.53 -8.54
CA PHE A 5 -10.05 3.35 -9.64
C PHE A 5 -10.45 2.47 -10.85
N SER A 6 -9.65 1.46 -11.17
CA SER A 6 -9.97 0.50 -12.24
C SER A 6 -11.17 -0.37 -11.92
N ALA A 7 -11.34 -0.83 -10.66
CA ALA A 7 -12.51 -1.63 -10.27
C ALA A 7 -13.81 -0.81 -10.30
N LEU A 8 -13.75 0.47 -9.93
CA LEU A 8 -14.90 1.38 -9.97
C LEU A 8 -15.29 1.76 -11.40
N VAL A 9 -14.31 1.95 -12.30
CA VAL A 9 -14.55 2.24 -13.73
C VAL A 9 -15.06 0.99 -14.46
N ILE A 10 -14.46 -0.18 -14.24
CA ILE A 10 -14.87 -1.44 -14.89
C ILE A 10 -16.25 -1.89 -14.41
N GLY A 11 -16.57 -1.72 -13.11
CA GLY A 11 -17.91 -1.99 -12.58
C GLY A 11 -19.00 -1.10 -13.18
N LEU A 12 -18.67 0.15 -13.50
CA LEU A 12 -19.57 1.13 -14.12
C LEU A 12 -19.83 0.85 -15.62
N LEU A 13 -18.89 0.20 -16.31
CA LEU A 13 -18.99 -0.12 -17.74
C LEU A 13 -19.64 -1.50 -18.02
N ALA A 14 -19.61 -2.43 -17.06
CA ALA A 14 -20.10 -3.79 -17.26
C ALA A 14 -21.61 -3.99 -16.92
N SER A 15 -22.22 -3.08 -16.17
CA SER A 15 -23.65 -3.13 -15.85
C SER A 15 -24.36 -2.02 -16.61
N GLY A 16 -24.95 -2.37 -17.75
CA GLY A 16 -25.52 -1.43 -18.72
C GLY A 16 -26.35 -0.30 -18.09
N ALA A 17 -25.98 0.92 -18.45
CA ALA A 17 -26.88 2.08 -18.55
C ALA A 17 -28.00 2.17 -17.51
N HIS A 18 -27.68 2.00 -16.23
CA HIS A 18 -28.47 2.55 -15.13
C HIS A 18 -27.48 3.33 -14.28
N ALA A 19 -27.17 4.54 -14.74
CA ALA A 19 -27.06 5.63 -13.80
C ALA A 19 -28.44 5.74 -13.13
N GLN A 20 -28.71 4.88 -12.14
CA GLN A 20 -29.46 5.34 -10.99
C GLN A 20 -28.53 6.40 -10.39
N ALA A 21 -28.66 7.62 -10.92
CA ALA A 21 -28.45 8.79 -10.11
C ALA A 21 -29.10 8.42 -8.79
N ALA A 22 -28.31 8.36 -7.71
CA ALA A 22 -28.93 8.43 -6.41
C ALA A 22 -29.84 9.65 -6.51
N ASP A 23 -31.16 9.41 -6.50
CA ASP A 23 -32.17 10.44 -6.43
C ASP A 23 -31.89 11.18 -5.12
N VAL A 24 -31.01 12.17 -5.19
CA VAL A 24 -30.89 13.18 -4.16
C VAL A 24 -32.08 14.08 -4.44
N PRO A 25 -33.12 14.09 -3.59
CA PRO A 25 -34.28 14.93 -3.82
C PRO A 25 -33.77 16.36 -3.99
N ALA A 26 -34.07 16.92 -5.16
CA ALA A 26 -33.69 18.26 -5.55
C ALA A 26 -34.50 19.27 -4.73
N GLN A 27 -34.13 19.46 -3.46
CA GLN A 27 -34.62 20.52 -2.58
C GLN A 27 -33.64 20.68 -1.41
N GLY A 28 -32.56 21.43 -1.62
CA GLY A 28 -31.60 21.78 -0.58
C GLY A 28 -30.41 22.52 -1.17
N SER A 29 -30.04 23.64 -0.54
CA SER A 29 -29.01 24.61 -0.95
C SER A 29 -27.78 23.99 -1.64
N PRO A 30 -27.11 24.70 -2.58
CA PRO A 30 -25.94 24.20 -3.35
C PRO A 30 -24.76 23.68 -2.50
N ILE A 31 -24.75 23.96 -1.20
CA ILE A 31 -23.80 23.40 -0.23
C ILE A 31 -24.13 21.92 0.07
N MET A 32 -25.41 21.56 0.16
CA MET A 32 -25.87 20.18 0.38
C MET A 32 -25.66 19.30 -0.85
N SER A 33 -25.66 19.85 -2.07
CA SER A 33 -25.38 19.11 -3.30
C SER A 33 -23.90 18.85 -3.54
N LEU A 34 -23.00 19.63 -2.92
CA LEU A 34 -21.54 19.40 -2.97
C LEU A 34 -21.04 18.43 -1.90
N LEU A 35 -21.86 18.19 -0.86
CA LEU A 35 -21.54 17.30 0.27
C LEU A 35 -21.24 15.85 -0.17
N PRO A 36 -21.99 15.22 -1.10
CA PRO A 36 -21.70 13.86 -1.56
C PRO A 36 -20.34 13.77 -2.29
N LEU A 37 -19.99 14.79 -3.08
CA LEU A 37 -18.75 14.82 -3.86
C LEU A 37 -17.51 14.87 -2.94
N VAL A 38 -17.56 15.71 -1.91
CA VAL A 38 -16.48 15.84 -0.90
C VAL A 38 -16.40 14.60 -0.01
N ALA A 39 -17.55 14.03 0.39
CA ALA A 39 -17.60 12.82 1.21
C ALA A 39 -16.93 11.62 0.53
N ILE A 40 -17.15 11.43 -0.78
CA ILE A 40 -16.49 10.38 -1.57
C ILE A 40 -14.97 10.57 -1.57
N PHE A 41 -14.48 11.79 -1.80
CA PHE A 41 -13.05 12.12 -1.74
C PHE A 41 -12.45 11.83 -0.36
N PHE A 42 -13.15 12.19 0.71
CA PHE A 42 -12.71 11.95 2.09
C PHE A 42 -12.63 10.46 2.42
N VAL A 43 -13.65 9.67 2.03
CA VAL A 43 -13.65 8.22 2.27
C VAL A 43 -12.49 7.56 1.53
N PHE A 44 -12.28 7.84 0.25
CA PHE A 44 -11.15 7.28 -0.50
C PHE A 44 -9.78 7.73 0.02
N PHE A 45 -9.63 9.00 0.42
CA PHE A 45 -8.42 9.52 1.04
C PHE A 45 -8.10 8.77 2.34
N PHE A 46 -9.10 8.64 3.21
CA PHE A 46 -8.91 8.08 4.55
C PHE A 46 -8.68 6.57 4.51
N LEU A 47 -9.35 5.85 3.61
CA LEU A 47 -9.19 4.40 3.48
C LEU A 47 -7.88 4.01 2.79
N VAL A 48 -7.31 4.82 1.89
CA VAL A 48 -6.11 4.44 1.10
C VAL A 48 -4.80 4.97 1.70
N ILE A 49 -4.77 6.20 2.23
CA ILE A 49 -3.52 6.81 2.72
C ILE A 49 -3.07 6.19 4.05
N ARG A 50 -4.02 5.94 4.96
CA ARG A 50 -3.70 5.36 6.28
C ARG A 50 -3.11 3.94 6.22
N PRO A 51 -3.62 2.98 5.42
CA PRO A 51 -3.04 1.63 5.40
C PRO A 51 -1.66 1.56 4.75
N GLN A 52 -1.37 2.39 3.73
CA GLN A 52 -0.09 2.33 3.04
C GLN A 52 1.08 2.73 3.95
N MET A 53 0.90 3.78 4.74
CA MET A 53 1.92 4.21 5.71
C MET A 53 2.22 3.13 6.75
N ARG A 54 1.25 2.28 7.11
CA ARG A 54 1.47 1.20 8.09
C ARG A 54 2.37 0.09 7.52
N GLN A 55 2.19 -0.28 6.25
CA GLN A 55 3.02 -1.31 5.62
C GLN A 55 4.45 -0.83 5.35
N ALA A 56 4.62 0.44 4.94
CA ALA A 56 5.94 1.03 4.79
C ALA A 56 6.68 1.11 6.14
N LYS A 57 6.00 1.58 7.19
CA LYS A 57 6.57 1.65 8.55
C LYS A 57 6.92 0.28 9.12
N GLN A 58 6.12 -0.76 8.85
CA GLN A 58 6.41 -2.13 9.28
C GLN A 58 7.65 -2.71 8.57
N ARG A 59 7.83 -2.40 7.28
CA ARG A 59 9.04 -2.79 6.55
C ARG A 59 10.28 -2.06 7.06
N GLN A 60 10.19 -0.75 7.29
CA GLN A 60 11.29 0.02 7.88
C GLN A 60 11.68 -0.54 9.25
N ALA A 61 10.70 -0.74 10.15
CA ALA A 61 10.97 -1.24 11.50
C ALA A 61 11.57 -2.66 11.52
N ALA A 62 11.22 -3.51 10.56
CA ALA A 62 11.82 -4.83 10.41
C ALA A 62 13.29 -4.75 9.98
N LEU A 63 13.66 -3.77 9.14
CA LEU A 63 15.05 -3.54 8.74
C LEU A 63 15.88 -2.94 9.88
N ASP A 64 15.32 -2.00 10.65
CA ASP A 64 15.98 -1.38 11.81
C ASP A 64 16.26 -2.39 12.94
N ALA A 65 15.45 -3.45 13.03
CA ALA A 65 15.63 -4.51 14.02
C ALA A 65 16.79 -5.47 13.67
N LEU A 66 17.26 -5.49 12.43
CA LEU A 66 18.31 -6.40 11.98
C LEU A 66 19.67 -5.95 12.51
N LYS A 67 20.41 -6.87 13.11
CA LYS A 67 21.78 -6.64 13.58
C LYS A 67 22.76 -7.54 12.86
N LYS A 68 24.04 -7.14 12.87
CA LYS A 68 25.13 -8.00 12.37
C LYS A 68 25.12 -9.31 13.16
N GLY A 69 25.08 -10.42 12.44
CA GLY A 69 25.02 -11.76 13.01
C GLY A 69 23.63 -12.40 13.03
N ASP A 70 22.57 -11.67 12.71
CA ASP A 70 21.22 -12.23 12.65
C ASP A 70 21.01 -13.10 11.41
N MET A 71 20.19 -14.15 11.58
CA MET A 71 19.72 -15.01 10.50
C MET A 71 18.54 -14.33 9.81
N VAL A 72 18.67 -14.10 8.50
CA VAL A 72 17.63 -13.47 7.69
C VAL A 72 17.13 -14.41 6.60
N VAL A 73 15.82 -14.36 6.37
CA VAL A 73 15.19 -15.01 5.23
C VAL A 73 14.86 -13.92 4.21
N THR A 74 15.52 -13.99 3.07
CA THR A 74 15.26 -13.08 1.95
C THR A 74 13.91 -13.38 1.30
N GLY A 75 13.33 -12.42 0.57
CA GLY A 75 12.05 -12.62 -0.13
C GLY A 75 12.06 -13.76 -1.16
N GLY A 76 13.23 -14.22 -1.59
CA GLY A 76 13.41 -15.38 -2.46
C GLY A 76 13.48 -16.73 -1.74
N GLY A 77 13.27 -16.78 -0.42
CA GLY A 77 13.35 -18.00 0.39
C GLY A 77 14.78 -18.42 0.76
N VAL A 78 15.77 -17.57 0.50
CA VAL A 78 17.16 -17.85 0.81
C VAL A 78 17.47 -17.43 2.25
N ILE A 79 18.03 -18.36 3.03
CA ILE A 79 18.43 -18.16 4.42
C ILE A 79 19.92 -17.87 4.46
N GLY A 80 20.31 -16.80 5.15
CA GLY A 80 21.71 -16.44 5.33
C GLY A 80 21.94 -15.61 6.58
N LYS A 81 23.21 -15.41 6.92
CA LYS A 81 23.64 -14.64 8.09
C LYS A 81 24.15 -13.27 7.66
N ILE A 82 23.73 -12.20 8.36
CA ILE A 82 24.23 -10.85 8.10
C ILE A 82 25.69 -10.76 8.57
N THR A 83 26.62 -10.57 7.63
CA THR A 83 28.06 -10.35 7.91
C THR A 83 28.37 -8.88 8.11
N LYS A 84 27.77 -8.01 7.28
CA LYS A 84 27.90 -6.55 7.37
C LYS A 84 26.55 -5.89 7.13
N LEU A 85 26.33 -4.79 7.83
CA LEU A 85 25.13 -3.97 7.73
C LEU A 85 25.57 -2.53 7.50
N HIS A 86 25.04 -1.92 6.43
CA HIS A 86 25.16 -0.51 6.09
C HIS A 86 23.76 0.10 6.06
N ASP A 87 23.67 1.44 6.10
CA ASP A 87 22.39 2.14 6.27
C ASP A 87 21.36 1.87 5.15
N ASP A 88 21.84 1.54 3.95
CA ASP A 88 21.00 1.34 2.76
C ASP A 88 21.17 -0.06 2.12
N HIS A 89 22.02 -0.92 2.69
CA HIS A 89 22.27 -2.27 2.17
C HIS A 89 22.88 -3.21 3.21
N ALA A 90 22.57 -4.49 3.09
CA ALA A 90 23.13 -5.55 3.93
C ALA A 90 23.96 -6.53 3.10
N HIS A 91 25.06 -7.01 3.67
CA HIS A 91 25.80 -8.16 3.15
C HIS A 91 25.33 -9.40 3.90
N VAL A 92 24.86 -10.38 3.14
CA VAL A 92 24.35 -11.63 3.67
C VAL A 92 25.17 -12.78 3.11
N GLU A 93 25.74 -13.57 4.01
CA GLU A 93 26.42 -14.82 3.67
C GLU A 93 25.41 -15.96 3.62
N ILE A 94 25.30 -16.60 2.47
CA ILE A 94 24.31 -17.64 2.17
C ILE A 94 24.95 -19.02 2.18
N ALA A 95 26.21 -19.11 1.75
CA ALA A 95 27.04 -20.30 1.75
C ALA A 95 28.49 -19.87 1.99
N ALA A 96 29.36 -20.81 2.39
CA ALA A 96 30.75 -20.52 2.71
C ALA A 96 31.46 -19.82 1.53
N GLY A 97 31.80 -18.54 1.72
CA GLY A 97 32.45 -17.70 0.70
C GLY A 97 31.52 -17.05 -0.32
N VAL A 98 30.20 -17.17 -0.19
CA VAL A 98 29.20 -16.52 -1.05
C VAL A 98 28.49 -15.42 -0.26
N GLU A 99 28.85 -14.17 -0.54
CA GLU A 99 28.25 -12.97 0.04
C GLU A 99 27.39 -12.25 -1.01
N VAL A 100 26.14 -11.95 -0.68
CA VAL A 100 25.20 -11.24 -1.55
C VAL A 100 24.83 -9.91 -0.91
N LYS A 101 24.88 -8.84 -1.72
CA LYS A 101 24.44 -7.50 -1.34
C LYS A 101 22.94 -7.36 -1.61
N LEU A 102 22.18 -6.98 -0.59
CA LEU A 102 20.73 -6.78 -0.61
C LEU A 102 20.35 -5.37 -0.19
#